data_AF-A0A0L0FX30-F1
#
_entry.id   AF-A0A0L0FX30-F1
#
_cell.length_a   1.000
_cell.length_b   1.000
_cell.length_c   1.000
_cell.angle_alpha   90.00
_cell.angle_beta   90.00
_cell.angle_gamma   90.00
#
_symmetry.space_group_name_H-M   'P 1'
#
loop_
_entity.id
_entity.type
_entity.pdbx_description
1 polymer ?
#
loop_
_entity_poly.entity_id
_entity_poly.type
_entity_poly.pdbx_seq_one_letter_code
_entity_poly.pdbx_strand_id
1 'polypeptide(L)'
;TTLSEDELLSLAKLVSSVEAAYGKPVDVEWAYTQQGELKLQQARPITRPITTKFPLDPAMLTKPGEPRRLYFDFHIASDATTIYPFTHMDLDAYWEVWTKATGFGDISHPPDDSGDHPSLTKQPGSISMQVQRPAWDLYAASILKGKEATNPKYKAEKLPDDVTFANAWWLFRRMPLWHMLLLTTARAEIKAIVAKGPTSQGGLIEYENAFARAAFPALDLQCAGAFLTLSVFKELGRQNKEGETQQIRDGAAAMMLGYKGDPLMEMNIAMYHLAQSQPVELWTEYDDKLDDLSDRIQRNVEGRASTGDKLPAAFITGWKEFMGDFGYDGTDQLFMSYPRYHEQPVLLLQKIRHSAGTDVKDPEQAMLQARDRRQTAQKAQLDAAKANAKWYKSTVQAVLKRNEALDEVMWIRNSPKLFQSEILSAVRTGVLVCETQLLEANRLDEAGYVFHLKLSEVDQGLCGPELDLRYLIAPREAQYLRAKCAGMTPFLVDSRCRILKPDVKEQQPGMLVGMAIAPGQAKDPQESK
;
A
#
# COMPACT_ATOMS: atom_id res chain seq x y z
N THR A 1 -12.94 33.10 19.84
CA THR A 1 -13.74 34.20 19.26
C THR A 1 -14.65 33.63 18.20
N THR A 2 -15.89 34.08 18.12
CA THR A 2 -16.90 33.59 17.16
C THR A 2 -17.51 34.78 16.44
N LEU A 3 -17.67 34.68 15.13
CA LEU A 3 -18.39 35.68 14.32
C LEU A 3 -19.89 35.50 14.50
N SER A 4 -20.64 36.60 14.39
CA SER A 4 -22.09 36.57 14.13
C SER A 4 -22.40 36.14 12.69
N GLU A 5 -23.67 35.81 12.42
CA GLU A 5 -24.13 35.40 11.10
C GLU A 5 -23.99 36.52 10.06
N ASP A 6 -24.30 37.77 10.43
CA ASP A 6 -24.13 38.94 9.55
C ASP A 6 -22.66 39.24 9.22
N GLU A 7 -21.76 39.07 10.19
CA GLU A 7 -20.31 39.20 9.96
C GLU A 7 -19.78 38.09 9.04
N LEU A 8 -20.29 36.86 9.20
CA LEU A 8 -19.94 35.72 8.36
C LEU A 8 -20.45 35.90 6.92
N LEU A 9 -21.68 36.37 6.75
CA LEU A 9 -22.27 36.70 5.44
C LEU A 9 -21.53 37.86 4.75
N SER A 10 -21.10 38.87 5.52
CA SER A 10 -20.32 40.00 5.01
C SER A 10 -18.92 39.56 4.56
N LEU A 11 -18.27 38.68 5.33
CA LEU A 11 -16.99 38.06 4.96
C LEU A 11 -17.12 37.16 3.72
N ALA A 12 -18.17 36.35 3.63
CA ALA A 12 -18.44 35.50 2.46
C ALA A 12 -18.63 36.33 1.18
N LYS A 13 -19.33 37.48 1.26
CA LYS A 13 -19.46 38.43 0.15
C LYS A 13 -18.10 38.99 -0.27
N LEU A 14 -17.29 39.50 0.68
CA LEU A 14 -15.96 40.04 0.40
C LEU A 14 -15.07 39.02 -0.32
N VAL A 15 -14.96 37.80 0.22
CA VAL A 15 -14.14 36.72 -0.38
C VAL A 15 -14.64 36.38 -1.79
N SER A 16 -15.96 36.29 -1.99
CA SER A 16 -16.55 36.00 -3.31
C SER A 16 -16.24 37.10 -4.34
N SER A 17 -16.29 38.37 -3.94
CA SER A 17 -15.90 39.50 -4.81
C SER A 17 -14.41 39.48 -5.17
N VAL A 18 -13.54 39.08 -4.23
CA VAL A 18 -12.10 38.94 -4.49
C VAL A 18 -11.80 37.75 -5.41
N GLU A 19 -12.39 36.57 -5.18
CA GLU A 19 -12.26 35.41 -6.09
C GLU A 19 -12.74 35.75 -7.50
N ALA A 20 -13.85 36.48 -7.64
CA ALA A 20 -14.39 36.92 -8.93
C ALA A 20 -13.45 37.91 -9.64
N ALA A 21 -12.89 38.89 -8.93
CA ALA A 21 -11.98 39.89 -9.50
C ALA A 21 -10.65 39.30 -9.99
N TYR A 22 -10.15 38.24 -9.33
CA TYR A 22 -8.94 37.52 -9.74
C TYR A 22 -9.18 36.37 -10.73
N GLY A 23 -10.45 35.99 -10.98
CA GLY A 23 -10.84 34.88 -11.85
C GLY A 23 -10.45 33.48 -11.34
N LYS A 24 -9.99 33.37 -10.08
CA LYS A 24 -9.46 32.13 -9.47
C LYS A 24 -9.52 32.19 -7.94
N PRO A 25 -9.38 31.08 -7.22
CA PRO A 25 -9.26 31.08 -5.76
C PRO A 25 -8.11 31.95 -5.23
N VAL A 26 -8.37 32.67 -4.14
CA VAL A 26 -7.46 33.64 -3.52
C VAL A 26 -7.39 33.36 -2.02
N ASP A 27 -6.19 33.44 -1.43
CA ASP A 27 -6.02 33.45 0.03
C ASP A 27 -6.23 34.87 0.54
N VAL A 28 -7.14 35.02 1.51
CA VAL A 28 -7.69 36.31 1.94
C VAL A 28 -7.47 36.51 3.43
N GLU A 29 -6.59 37.46 3.77
CA GLU A 29 -6.41 37.93 5.15
C GLU A 29 -7.35 39.11 5.40
N TRP A 30 -8.09 39.05 6.50
CA TRP A 30 -9.12 40.03 6.87
C TRP A 30 -9.06 40.33 8.37
N ALA A 31 -9.72 41.41 8.79
CA ALA A 31 -9.98 41.70 10.20
C ALA A 31 -11.29 42.49 10.33
N TYR A 32 -11.95 42.37 11.48
CA TYR A 32 -12.93 43.36 11.92
C TYR A 32 -12.23 44.41 12.78
N THR A 33 -12.53 45.69 12.55
CA THR A 33 -12.08 46.78 13.43
C THR A 33 -12.85 46.74 14.75
N GLN A 34 -12.37 47.48 15.76
CA GLN A 34 -13.13 47.71 17.01
C GLN A 34 -14.49 48.41 16.80
N GLN A 35 -14.74 48.94 15.59
CA GLN A 35 -15.99 49.60 15.19
C GLN A 35 -16.92 48.67 14.40
N GLY A 36 -16.58 47.38 14.25
CA GLY A 36 -17.38 46.40 13.50
C GLY A 36 -17.21 46.47 11.98
N GLU A 37 -16.23 47.23 11.46
CA GLU A 37 -15.98 47.30 10.02
C GLU A 37 -15.09 46.15 9.55
N LEU A 38 -15.55 45.38 8.55
CA LEU A 38 -14.71 44.40 7.86
C LEU A 38 -13.65 45.10 6.98
N LYS A 39 -12.39 44.74 7.15
CA LYS A 39 -11.27 45.19 6.31
C LYS A 39 -10.59 44.01 5.63
N LEU A 40 -10.41 44.11 4.32
CA LEU A 40 -9.46 43.29 3.57
C LEU A 40 -8.04 43.76 3.90
N GLN A 41 -7.22 42.90 4.50
CA GLN A 41 -5.81 43.19 4.76
C GLN A 41 -4.93 42.75 3.58
N GLN A 42 -5.24 41.57 3.02
CA GLN A 42 -4.43 40.97 1.97
C GLN A 42 -5.25 40.05 1.08
N ALA A 43 -4.94 40.07 -0.21
CA ALA A 43 -5.43 39.13 -1.21
C ALA A 43 -4.21 38.63 -2.00
N ARG A 44 -3.88 37.34 -1.88
CA ARG A 44 -2.81 36.70 -2.66
C ARG A 44 -3.36 35.49 -3.40
N PRO A 45 -2.97 35.23 -4.67
CA PRO A 45 -3.22 33.94 -5.30
C PRO A 45 -2.79 32.82 -4.34
N ILE A 46 -3.58 31.76 -4.21
CA ILE A 46 -3.23 30.66 -3.31
C ILE A 46 -1.89 30.08 -3.77
N THR A 47 -0.88 30.13 -2.89
CA THR A 47 0.48 29.57 -3.08
C THR A 47 0.79 28.56 -1.97
N ARG A 48 -0.22 27.78 -1.59
CA ARG A 48 -0.15 26.65 -0.65
C ARG A 48 0.49 25.42 -1.34
N PRO A 49 0.91 24.40 -0.57
CA PRO A 49 1.53 23.19 -1.14
C PRO A 49 0.70 22.47 -2.21
N ILE A 50 -0.63 22.62 -2.25
CA ILE A 50 -1.45 22.15 -3.38
C ILE A 50 -1.05 22.93 -4.64
N THR A 51 -1.40 24.21 -4.71
CA THR A 51 -1.12 25.13 -5.84
C THR A 51 0.33 25.23 -6.33
N THR A 52 1.33 24.69 -5.63
CA THR A 52 2.75 24.70 -6.05
C THR A 52 3.47 23.34 -5.99
N LYS A 53 2.89 22.29 -5.40
CA LYS A 53 3.48 20.92 -5.36
C LYS A 53 2.50 19.81 -5.73
N PHE A 54 1.22 19.96 -5.37
CA PHE A 54 0.10 19.08 -5.76
C PHE A 54 -0.95 19.86 -6.57
N PRO A 55 -0.61 20.39 -7.76
CA PRO A 55 -1.60 21.08 -8.60
C PRO A 55 -2.82 20.18 -8.84
N LEU A 56 -4.01 20.76 -8.77
CA LEU A 56 -5.25 20.07 -9.12
C LEU A 56 -5.56 20.30 -10.60
N ASP A 57 -6.07 19.27 -11.26
CA ASP A 57 -6.56 19.34 -12.63
C ASP A 57 -7.60 20.47 -12.79
N PRO A 58 -7.60 21.23 -13.90
CA PRO A 58 -8.64 22.23 -14.19
C PRO A 58 -10.08 21.71 -14.07
N ALA A 59 -10.36 20.45 -14.39
CA ALA A 59 -11.66 19.80 -14.25
C ALA A 59 -12.04 19.45 -12.79
N MET A 60 -11.06 19.42 -11.88
CA MET A 60 -11.28 19.33 -10.43
C MET A 60 -11.55 20.69 -9.77
N LEU A 61 -11.27 21.80 -10.46
CA LEU A 61 -11.50 23.14 -9.93
C LEU A 61 -12.96 23.58 -10.16
N THR A 62 -13.63 23.96 -9.07
CA THR A 62 -14.96 24.58 -9.11
C THR A 62 -14.83 26.09 -9.20
N LYS A 63 -15.69 26.75 -9.98
CA LYS A 63 -15.62 28.21 -10.17
C LYS A 63 -15.94 28.95 -8.86
N PRO A 64 -15.54 30.24 -8.76
CA PRO A 64 -16.05 31.13 -7.71
C PRO A 64 -17.58 31.07 -7.65
N GLY A 65 -18.14 31.05 -6.44
CA GLY A 65 -19.58 30.88 -6.19
C GLY A 65 -20.14 29.44 -6.33
N GLU A 66 -19.49 28.52 -7.06
CA GLU A 66 -19.97 27.13 -7.19
C GLU A 66 -19.76 26.32 -5.89
N PRO A 67 -20.63 25.34 -5.58
CA PRO A 67 -20.45 24.41 -4.47
C PRO A 67 -19.13 23.63 -4.61
N ARG A 68 -18.29 23.67 -3.58
CA ARG A 68 -17.00 22.98 -3.58
C ARG A 68 -17.20 21.46 -3.61
N ARG A 69 -16.35 20.78 -4.37
CA ARG A 69 -16.19 19.32 -4.34
C ARG A 69 -15.10 18.98 -3.34
N LEU A 70 -15.25 17.85 -2.65
CA LEU A 70 -14.29 17.33 -1.70
C LEU A 70 -13.63 16.08 -2.27
N TYR A 71 -12.32 15.98 -2.13
CA TYR A 71 -11.47 14.91 -2.65
C TYR A 71 -10.62 14.34 -1.52
N PHE A 72 -10.54 13.02 -1.41
CA PHE A 72 -9.73 12.33 -0.42
C PHE A 72 -8.83 11.30 -1.10
N ASP A 73 -7.65 11.09 -0.54
CA ASP A 73 -6.71 10.09 -1.03
C ASP A 73 -7.10 8.69 -0.48
N PHE A 74 -7.50 7.78 -1.37
CA PHE A 74 -7.90 6.42 -1.00
C PHE A 74 -6.72 5.55 -0.56
N HIS A 75 -5.53 5.77 -1.10
CA HIS A 75 -4.34 4.98 -0.77
C HIS A 75 -3.85 5.32 0.63
N ILE A 76 -3.82 6.60 1.00
CA ILE A 76 -3.61 7.00 2.41
C ILE A 76 -4.76 6.50 3.30
N ALA A 77 -6.02 6.56 2.83
CA ALA A 77 -7.17 6.09 3.62
C ALA A 77 -7.24 4.57 3.84
N SER A 78 -6.47 3.79 3.09
CA SER A 78 -6.40 2.32 3.16
C SER A 78 -5.09 1.80 3.76
N ASP A 79 -4.24 2.69 4.29
CA ASP A 79 -2.86 2.40 4.71
C ASP A 79 -2.04 1.68 3.61
N ALA A 80 -2.34 1.97 2.34
CA ALA A 80 -1.53 1.51 1.22
C ALA A 80 -0.17 2.21 1.28
N THR A 81 0.84 1.46 1.71
CA THR A 81 2.16 1.97 2.13
C THR A 81 2.99 2.54 0.98
N THR A 82 2.70 3.79 0.58
CA THR A 82 3.43 4.55 -0.44
C THR A 82 3.93 5.88 0.13
N ILE A 83 5.24 6.09 0.16
CA ILE A 83 5.92 7.26 0.76
C ILE A 83 6.30 8.30 -0.31
N TYR A 84 6.49 7.83 -1.54
CA TYR A 84 6.97 8.58 -2.70
C TYR A 84 5.86 8.74 -3.77
N PRO A 85 5.99 9.71 -4.70
CA PRO A 85 5.06 9.76 -5.83
C PRO A 85 5.35 8.62 -6.81
N PHE A 86 4.33 8.23 -7.56
CA PHE A 86 4.46 7.29 -8.67
C PHE A 86 5.27 7.93 -9.81
N THR A 87 6.10 7.16 -10.49
CA THR A 87 6.55 7.52 -11.85
C THR A 87 5.47 7.19 -12.88
N HIS A 88 5.71 7.46 -14.17
CA HIS A 88 4.76 7.08 -15.22
C HIS A 88 4.66 5.57 -15.39
N MET A 89 5.79 4.85 -15.38
CA MET A 89 5.78 3.39 -15.40
C MET A 89 5.11 2.77 -14.17
N ASP A 90 5.26 3.40 -13.00
CA ASP A 90 4.56 2.95 -11.80
C ASP A 90 3.04 3.04 -11.97
N LEU A 91 2.51 4.13 -12.55
CA LEU A 91 1.08 4.21 -12.87
C LEU A 91 0.65 3.24 -13.97
N ASP A 92 1.43 3.14 -15.05
CA ASP A 92 1.15 2.30 -16.22
C ASP A 92 0.98 0.83 -15.80
N ALA A 93 2.02 0.27 -15.15
CA ALA A 93 2.02 -1.11 -14.68
C ALA A 93 1.13 -1.35 -13.45
N TYR A 94 0.99 -0.39 -12.52
CA TYR A 94 0.04 -0.55 -11.40
C TYR A 94 -1.40 -0.56 -11.90
N TRP A 95 -1.75 0.28 -12.89
CA TRP A 95 -3.08 0.27 -13.50
C TRP A 95 -3.32 -1.03 -14.26
N GLU A 96 -2.39 -1.43 -15.12
CA GLU A 96 -2.52 -2.63 -15.94
C GLU A 96 -2.59 -3.91 -15.10
N VAL A 97 -1.65 -4.11 -14.16
CA VAL A 97 -1.65 -5.27 -13.28
C VAL A 97 -2.89 -5.29 -12.37
N TRP A 98 -3.26 -4.16 -11.75
CA TRP A 98 -4.33 -4.16 -10.76
C TRP A 98 -5.73 -4.26 -11.41
N THR A 99 -6.01 -3.52 -12.49
CA THR A 99 -7.33 -3.56 -13.15
C THR A 99 -7.60 -4.91 -13.82
N LYS A 100 -6.62 -5.46 -14.55
CA LYS A 100 -6.75 -6.78 -15.18
C LYS A 100 -6.90 -7.90 -14.13
N ALA A 101 -6.06 -7.92 -13.09
CA ALA A 101 -6.08 -8.95 -12.02
C ALA A 101 -7.16 -8.75 -10.93
N THR A 102 -8.14 -7.87 -11.17
CA THR A 102 -9.33 -7.73 -10.32
C THR A 102 -10.64 -7.67 -11.13
N GLY A 103 -10.58 -7.92 -12.44
CA GLY A 103 -11.75 -7.95 -13.32
C GLY A 103 -12.31 -6.58 -13.71
N PHE A 104 -11.60 -5.49 -13.40
CA PHE A 104 -12.00 -4.11 -13.70
C PHE A 104 -11.44 -3.61 -15.05
N GLY A 105 -11.37 -4.47 -16.07
CA GLY A 105 -10.77 -4.15 -17.38
C GLY A 105 -11.47 -3.04 -18.18
N ASP A 106 -12.69 -2.66 -17.80
CA ASP A 106 -13.45 -1.56 -18.42
C ASP A 106 -13.11 -0.17 -17.86
N ILE A 107 -12.25 -0.04 -16.83
CA ILE A 107 -11.88 1.27 -16.29
C ILE A 107 -10.78 1.90 -17.15
N SER A 108 -11.15 2.93 -17.91
CA SER A 108 -10.26 3.75 -18.73
C SER A 108 -9.05 4.28 -17.94
N HIS A 109 -7.85 4.13 -18.51
CA HIS A 109 -6.62 4.75 -18.01
C HIS A 109 -6.80 6.25 -17.73
N PRO A 110 -6.06 6.84 -16.78
CA PRO A 110 -5.99 8.29 -16.64
C PRO A 110 -5.52 8.97 -17.95
N PRO A 111 -5.88 10.25 -18.19
CA PRO A 111 -5.48 10.98 -19.39
C PRO A 111 -3.97 10.96 -19.63
N ASP A 112 -3.59 10.74 -20.89
CA ASP A 112 -2.19 10.71 -21.34
C ASP A 112 -1.79 12.07 -21.91
N ASP A 113 -1.69 13.07 -21.04
CA ASP A 113 -1.11 14.36 -21.38
C ASP A 113 0.08 14.69 -20.46
N SER A 114 0.92 15.62 -20.90
CA SER A 114 2.01 16.19 -20.08
C SER A 114 1.49 17.20 -19.06
N GLY A 115 0.22 17.09 -18.66
CA GLY A 115 -0.45 17.97 -17.74
C GLY A 115 -0.11 17.64 -16.29
N ASP A 116 -0.51 18.56 -15.41
CA ASP A 116 -0.41 18.41 -13.97
C ASP A 116 -1.54 17.52 -13.42
N HIS A 117 -1.66 16.31 -13.98
CA HIS A 117 -2.73 15.38 -13.61
C HIS A 117 -2.54 14.85 -12.18
N PRO A 118 -3.58 14.88 -11.33
CA PRO A 118 -3.49 14.55 -9.90
C PRO A 118 -2.80 13.22 -9.60
N SER A 119 -3.06 12.20 -10.43
CA SER A 119 -2.54 10.83 -10.24
C SER A 119 -1.02 10.72 -10.28
N LEU A 120 -0.33 11.70 -10.85
CA LEU A 120 1.13 11.80 -10.93
C LEU A 120 1.73 12.54 -9.72
N THR A 121 0.93 12.72 -8.66
CA THR A 121 1.39 13.21 -7.37
C THR A 121 1.28 12.07 -6.32
N LYS A 122 1.05 12.30 -5.01
CA LYS A 122 1.33 11.30 -3.95
C LYS A 122 0.16 10.57 -3.23
N GLN A 123 -1.14 10.74 -3.42
CA GLN A 123 -1.96 11.18 -4.54
C GLN A 123 -1.74 10.43 -5.88
N PRO A 124 -1.82 9.07 -5.89
CA PRO A 124 -2.31 8.34 -7.06
C PRO A 124 -3.75 8.73 -7.41
N GLY A 125 -4.26 8.20 -8.53
CA GLY A 125 -5.61 8.48 -9.07
C GLY A 125 -6.77 7.94 -8.22
N SER A 126 -6.88 8.37 -6.96
CA SER A 126 -7.96 8.01 -6.06
C SER A 126 -9.30 8.50 -6.60
N ILE A 127 -10.15 7.54 -6.97
CA ILE A 127 -11.54 7.67 -7.42
C ILE A 127 -12.19 8.90 -6.76
N SER A 128 -12.38 9.96 -7.54
CA SER A 128 -12.89 11.23 -7.02
C SER A 128 -14.40 11.15 -6.79
N MET A 129 -14.80 10.42 -5.75
CA MET A 129 -16.18 10.34 -5.27
C MET A 129 -16.66 11.74 -4.94
N GLN A 130 -17.42 12.35 -5.84
CA GLN A 130 -17.84 13.74 -5.74
C GLN A 130 -18.85 13.92 -4.58
N VAL A 131 -18.36 14.21 -3.37
CA VAL A 131 -19.19 14.34 -2.17
C VAL A 131 -20.08 15.59 -2.24
N GLN A 132 -21.28 15.47 -2.81
CA GLN A 132 -22.27 16.54 -2.88
C GLN A 132 -23.19 16.54 -1.65
N ARG A 133 -22.80 17.22 -0.55
CA ARG A 133 -23.70 17.98 0.36
C ARG A 133 -22.95 18.63 1.55
N PRO A 134 -23.40 19.80 2.06
CA PRO A 134 -22.81 20.48 3.20
C PRO A 134 -23.42 20.01 4.53
N ALA A 135 -23.32 18.71 4.83
CA ALA A 135 -23.59 18.16 6.15
C ALA A 135 -22.69 16.95 6.37
N TRP A 136 -21.79 17.03 7.36
CA TRP A 136 -21.00 15.87 7.78
C TRP A 136 -21.89 14.93 8.59
N ASP A 137 -22.39 13.88 7.95
CA ASP A 137 -22.74 12.65 8.66
C ASP A 137 -21.47 11.78 8.80
N LEU A 138 -21.45 10.94 9.82
CA LEU A 138 -20.38 10.06 10.24
C LEU A 138 -20.18 8.88 9.26
N TYR A 139 -20.34 9.08 7.95
CA TYR A 139 -20.10 8.03 6.96
C TYR A 139 -18.60 7.78 6.75
N ALA A 140 -17.74 8.78 6.91
CA ALA A 140 -16.29 8.54 7.09
C ALA A 140 -15.97 7.68 8.33
N ALA A 141 -16.92 7.52 9.26
CA ALA A 141 -16.87 6.59 10.39
C ALA A 141 -17.87 5.41 10.25
N SER A 142 -18.53 5.22 9.09
CA SER A 142 -19.57 4.19 8.91
C SER A 142 -19.85 3.77 7.45
N ILE A 143 -18.85 3.79 6.55
CA ILE A 143 -18.92 3.53 5.07
C ILE A 143 -19.72 2.27 4.64
N LEU A 144 -20.09 1.36 5.56
CA LEU A 144 -20.90 0.17 5.30
C LEU A 144 -21.97 -0.10 6.39
N LYS A 145 -22.65 0.92 6.95
CA LYS A 145 -23.71 0.75 8.00
C LYS A 145 -25.00 1.57 7.83
N GLY A 146 -25.22 2.30 6.74
CA GLY A 146 -26.49 3.00 6.47
C GLY A 146 -27.62 2.07 5.98
N LYS A 147 -28.89 2.36 6.33
CA LYS A 147 -30.06 1.61 5.77
C LYS A 147 -30.17 1.72 4.25
N GLU A 148 -29.54 2.72 3.63
CA GLU A 148 -29.47 2.83 2.17
C GLU A 148 -28.60 1.74 1.52
N ALA A 149 -27.64 1.14 2.23
CA ALA A 149 -26.92 -0.06 1.75
C ALA A 149 -27.83 -1.31 1.70
N THR A 150 -29.02 -1.25 2.32
CA THR A 150 -30.08 -2.26 2.16
C THR A 150 -31.19 -1.85 1.19
N ASN A 151 -31.10 -0.66 0.56
CA ASN A 151 -32.05 -0.20 -0.45
C ASN A 151 -32.01 -1.14 -1.67
N PRO A 152 -33.15 -1.74 -2.10
CA PRO A 152 -33.19 -2.63 -3.25
C PRO A 152 -32.56 -2.04 -4.52
N LYS A 153 -32.63 -0.71 -4.71
CA LYS A 153 -32.00 0.04 -5.82
C LYS A 153 -30.52 -0.27 -6.04
N TYR A 154 -29.77 -0.57 -4.97
CA TYR A 154 -28.32 -0.76 -5.01
C TYR A 154 -27.89 -2.21 -4.73
N LYS A 155 -28.85 -3.15 -4.68
CA LYS A 155 -28.52 -4.57 -4.74
C LYS A 155 -28.37 -4.98 -6.21
N ALA A 156 -27.34 -5.75 -6.52
CA ALA A 156 -27.40 -6.60 -7.70
C ALA A 156 -28.59 -7.57 -7.50
N GLU A 157 -29.54 -7.60 -8.44
CA GLU A 157 -30.79 -8.37 -8.28
C GLU A 157 -30.54 -9.88 -8.13
N LYS A 158 -29.43 -10.36 -8.71
CA LYS A 158 -28.74 -11.58 -8.33
C LYS A 158 -27.23 -11.32 -8.29
N LEU A 159 -26.48 -12.23 -7.66
CA LEU A 159 -25.11 -12.54 -8.09
C LEU A 159 -25.15 -13.23 -9.47
N PRO A 160 -24.04 -13.35 -10.23
CA PRO A 160 -24.03 -14.23 -11.40
C PRO A 160 -24.56 -15.62 -11.02
N ASP A 161 -25.33 -16.27 -11.91
CA ASP A 161 -26.00 -17.55 -11.60
C ASP A 161 -25.00 -18.68 -11.23
N ASP A 162 -23.73 -18.49 -11.57
CA ASP A 162 -22.58 -19.34 -11.20
C ASP A 162 -22.24 -19.25 -9.70
N VAL A 163 -22.54 -18.14 -9.02
CA VAL A 163 -22.14 -17.86 -7.63
C VAL A 163 -23.20 -18.37 -6.64
N THR A 164 -23.47 -19.67 -6.72
CA THR A 164 -24.32 -20.38 -5.75
C THR A 164 -23.58 -20.60 -4.43
N PHE A 165 -24.32 -20.77 -3.32
CA PHE A 165 -23.72 -21.18 -2.04
C PHE A 165 -22.94 -22.51 -2.17
N ALA A 166 -23.41 -23.43 -3.02
CA ALA A 166 -22.72 -24.69 -3.29
C ALA A 166 -21.38 -24.47 -4.00
N ASN A 167 -21.32 -23.56 -4.98
CA ASN A 167 -20.10 -23.25 -5.72
C ASN A 167 -19.09 -22.46 -4.88
N ALA A 168 -19.55 -21.48 -4.10
CA ALA A 168 -18.71 -20.78 -3.13
C ALA A 168 -18.12 -21.75 -2.07
N TRP A 169 -18.93 -22.66 -1.54
CA TRP A 169 -18.49 -23.69 -0.60
C TRP A 169 -17.55 -24.74 -1.22
N TRP A 170 -17.76 -25.09 -2.50
CA TRP A 170 -16.88 -25.98 -3.26
C TRP A 170 -15.52 -25.35 -3.53
N LEU A 171 -15.50 -24.08 -3.94
CA LEU A 171 -14.28 -23.30 -4.18
C LEU A 171 -13.49 -23.19 -2.87
N PHE A 172 -14.16 -22.78 -1.79
CA PHE A 172 -13.60 -22.69 -0.43
C PHE A 172 -12.93 -24.01 0.00
N ARG A 173 -13.61 -25.15 -0.17
CA ARG A 173 -13.09 -26.46 0.23
C ARG A 173 -11.93 -26.96 -0.65
N ARG A 174 -11.78 -26.45 -1.88
CA ARG A 174 -10.66 -26.79 -2.78
C ARG A 174 -9.49 -25.83 -2.69
N MET A 175 -9.69 -24.65 -2.11
CA MET A 175 -8.76 -23.53 -2.19
C MET A 175 -7.32 -23.88 -1.75
N PRO A 176 -7.04 -24.57 -0.62
CA PRO A 176 -5.66 -24.82 -0.20
C PRO A 176 -4.84 -25.63 -1.23
N LEU A 177 -5.39 -26.74 -1.72
CA LEU A 177 -4.71 -27.63 -2.66
C LEU A 177 -4.62 -27.04 -4.07
N TRP A 178 -5.67 -26.37 -4.54
CA TRP A 178 -5.66 -25.71 -5.85
C TRP A 178 -4.80 -24.45 -5.85
N HIS A 179 -4.76 -23.69 -4.76
CA HIS A 179 -3.89 -22.53 -4.62
C HIS A 179 -2.41 -22.93 -4.58
N MET A 180 -2.00 -23.95 -3.81
CA MET A 180 -0.61 -24.43 -3.84
C MET A 180 -0.19 -24.90 -5.24
N LEU A 181 -1.08 -25.56 -5.98
CA LEU A 181 -0.81 -25.96 -7.37
C LEU A 181 -0.68 -24.73 -8.29
N LEU A 182 -1.65 -23.82 -8.28
CA LEU A 182 -1.66 -22.61 -9.11
C LEU A 182 -0.49 -21.67 -8.80
N LEU A 183 -0.10 -21.51 -7.53
CA LEU A 183 1.03 -20.67 -7.13
C LEU A 183 2.35 -21.30 -7.56
N THR A 184 2.50 -22.63 -7.47
CA THR A 184 3.74 -23.31 -7.93
C THR A 184 3.85 -23.35 -9.45
N THR A 185 2.76 -23.53 -10.19
CA THR A 185 2.78 -23.39 -11.66
C THR A 185 3.05 -21.95 -12.08
N ALA A 186 2.35 -20.97 -11.49
CA ALA A 186 2.56 -19.56 -11.79
C ALA A 186 4.01 -19.13 -11.51
N ARG A 187 4.61 -19.53 -10.37
CA ARG A 187 6.03 -19.25 -10.08
C ARG A 187 7.00 -19.92 -11.05
N ALA A 188 6.70 -21.13 -11.53
CA ALA A 188 7.50 -21.79 -12.56
C ALA A 188 7.40 -21.05 -13.92
N GLU A 189 6.20 -20.61 -14.30
CA GLU A 189 5.96 -19.85 -15.53
C GLU A 189 6.56 -18.44 -15.46
N ILE A 190 6.42 -17.71 -14.34
CA ILE A 190 7.09 -16.44 -14.07
C ILE A 190 8.61 -16.58 -14.28
N LYS A 191 9.24 -17.60 -13.67
CA LYS A 191 10.68 -17.87 -13.84
C LYS A 191 11.03 -18.22 -15.30
N ALA A 192 10.17 -18.93 -16.02
CA ALA A 192 10.35 -19.25 -17.44
C ALA A 192 10.08 -18.08 -18.40
N ILE A 193 9.37 -17.03 -17.97
CA ILE A 193 9.20 -15.77 -18.70
C ILE A 193 10.42 -14.88 -18.46
N VAL A 194 10.84 -14.67 -17.21
CA VAL A 194 12.06 -13.91 -16.86
C VAL A 194 13.29 -14.47 -17.58
N ALA A 195 13.44 -15.80 -17.65
CA ALA A 195 14.55 -16.45 -18.35
C ALA A 195 14.56 -16.27 -19.88
N LYS A 196 13.46 -15.79 -20.49
CA LYS A 196 13.39 -15.39 -21.92
C LYS A 196 13.64 -13.90 -22.12
N GLY A 197 13.31 -13.08 -21.13
CA GLY A 197 13.32 -11.63 -21.21
C GLY A 197 12.30 -11.05 -22.21
N PRO A 198 12.28 -9.71 -22.37
CA PRO A 198 11.52 -9.05 -23.43
C PRO A 198 12.15 -9.36 -24.80
N THR A 199 11.53 -10.27 -25.55
CA THR A 199 12.05 -10.70 -26.86
C THR A 199 11.71 -9.70 -27.96
N SER A 200 12.57 -9.57 -28.96
CA SER A 200 12.43 -8.66 -30.11
C SER A 200 11.24 -8.95 -31.05
N GLN A 201 10.40 -9.95 -30.75
CA GLN A 201 9.15 -10.23 -31.45
C GLN A 201 7.89 -9.77 -30.71
N GLY A 202 8.02 -9.20 -29.49
CA GLY A 202 6.87 -8.75 -28.69
C GLY A 202 7.14 -7.64 -27.66
N GLY A 203 8.40 -7.33 -27.36
CA GLY A 203 8.75 -6.21 -26.47
C GLY A 203 8.38 -6.43 -25.00
N LEU A 204 8.39 -5.34 -24.23
CA LEU A 204 7.92 -5.25 -22.85
C LEU A 204 6.41 -5.43 -22.73
N ILE A 205 5.61 -4.95 -23.69
CA ILE A 205 4.15 -5.14 -23.63
C ILE A 205 3.79 -6.63 -23.62
N GLU A 206 4.35 -7.45 -24.51
CA GLU A 206 4.06 -8.89 -24.51
C GLU A 206 4.78 -9.65 -23.38
N TYR A 207 5.90 -9.12 -22.88
CA TYR A 207 6.56 -9.62 -21.67
C TYR A 207 5.67 -9.43 -20.41
N GLU A 208 5.07 -8.24 -20.24
CA GLU A 208 4.08 -7.99 -19.17
C GLU A 208 2.82 -8.86 -19.35
N ASN A 209 2.24 -8.89 -20.55
CA ASN A 209 1.05 -9.71 -20.83
C ASN A 209 1.32 -11.22 -20.68
N ALA A 210 2.58 -11.69 -20.79
CA ALA A 210 2.94 -13.06 -20.42
C ALA A 210 2.81 -13.31 -18.91
N PHE A 211 3.25 -12.39 -18.05
CA PHE A 211 3.04 -12.51 -16.60
C PHE A 211 1.56 -12.41 -16.23
N ALA A 212 0.79 -11.53 -16.89
CA ALA A 212 -0.65 -11.46 -16.70
C ALA A 212 -1.32 -12.83 -16.88
N ARG A 213 -1.03 -13.51 -17.99
CA ARG A 213 -1.60 -14.83 -18.31
C ARG A 213 -1.13 -15.93 -17.34
N ALA A 214 0.12 -15.89 -16.88
CA ALA A 214 0.69 -16.89 -15.98
C ALA A 214 0.26 -16.70 -14.51
N ALA A 215 0.14 -15.46 -14.04
CA ALA A 215 0.04 -15.13 -12.62
C ALA A 215 -1.38 -14.75 -12.16
N PHE A 216 -2.21 -14.12 -12.99
CA PHE A 216 -3.52 -13.64 -12.56
C PHE A 216 -4.44 -14.77 -12.06
N PRO A 217 -4.52 -15.98 -12.65
CA PRO A 217 -5.32 -17.08 -12.08
C PRO A 217 -4.95 -17.47 -10.65
N ALA A 218 -3.69 -17.26 -10.24
CA ALA A 218 -3.23 -17.46 -8.87
C ALA A 218 -3.45 -16.22 -7.98
N LEU A 219 -3.38 -15.00 -8.54
CA LEU A 219 -3.63 -13.74 -7.82
C LEU A 219 -5.13 -13.52 -7.55
N ASP A 220 -6.00 -13.71 -8.53
CA ASP A 220 -7.47 -13.64 -8.43
C ASP A 220 -7.98 -14.52 -7.27
N LEU A 221 -7.46 -15.75 -7.17
CA LEU A 221 -7.82 -16.70 -6.11
C LEU A 221 -7.35 -16.23 -4.72
N GLN A 222 -6.17 -15.59 -4.63
CA GLN A 222 -5.69 -14.97 -3.39
C GLN A 222 -6.53 -13.76 -3.01
N CYS A 223 -6.88 -12.90 -3.97
CA CYS A 223 -7.76 -11.75 -3.77
C CYS A 223 -9.13 -12.21 -3.25
N ALA A 224 -9.75 -13.21 -3.89
CA ALA A 224 -11.01 -13.79 -3.44
C ALA A 224 -10.91 -14.36 -2.01
N GLY A 225 -9.83 -15.08 -1.69
CA GLY A 225 -9.54 -15.56 -0.33
C GLY A 225 -9.41 -14.41 0.68
N ALA A 226 -8.67 -13.35 0.33
CA ALA A 226 -8.48 -12.18 1.18
C ALA A 226 -9.81 -11.44 1.43
N PHE A 227 -10.64 -11.22 0.40
CA PHE A 227 -11.97 -10.61 0.54
C PHE A 227 -12.89 -11.41 1.47
N LEU A 228 -12.82 -12.76 1.46
CA LEU A 228 -13.53 -13.60 2.43
C LEU A 228 -13.04 -13.35 3.87
N THR A 229 -11.73 -13.19 4.10
CA THR A 229 -11.19 -12.88 5.43
C THR A 229 -11.60 -11.49 5.93
N LEU A 230 -11.76 -10.47 5.06
CA LEU A 230 -12.11 -9.10 5.49
C LEU A 230 -13.42 -9.04 6.28
N SER A 231 -14.42 -9.85 5.91
CA SER A 231 -15.68 -9.94 6.66
C SER A 231 -15.49 -10.54 8.06
N VAL A 232 -14.56 -11.49 8.20
CA VAL A 232 -14.17 -12.08 9.49
C VAL A 232 -13.42 -11.05 10.34
N PHE A 233 -12.40 -10.38 9.79
CA PHE A 233 -11.63 -9.35 10.50
C PHE A 233 -12.50 -8.16 10.93
N LYS A 234 -13.50 -7.78 10.13
CA LYS A 234 -14.47 -6.74 10.50
C LYS A 234 -15.28 -7.12 11.74
N GLU A 235 -15.73 -8.36 11.87
CA GLU A 235 -16.50 -8.82 13.04
C GLU A 235 -15.60 -9.16 14.25
N LEU A 236 -14.42 -9.76 14.06
CA LEU A 236 -13.44 -9.97 15.13
C LEU A 236 -12.91 -8.64 15.69
N GLY A 237 -12.58 -7.69 14.81
CA GLY A 237 -12.19 -6.33 15.19
C GLY A 237 -13.29 -5.58 15.92
N ARG A 238 -14.56 -5.83 15.55
CA ARG A 238 -15.73 -5.35 16.30
C ARG A 238 -15.82 -6.00 17.68
N GLN A 239 -15.73 -7.32 17.80
CA GLN A 239 -15.76 -8.04 19.08
C GLN A 239 -14.58 -7.68 20.01
N ASN A 240 -13.41 -7.35 19.45
CA ASN A 240 -12.25 -6.87 20.19
C ASN A 240 -12.50 -5.47 20.81
N LYS A 241 -13.19 -4.58 20.08
CA LYS A 241 -13.47 -3.20 20.52
C LYS A 241 -14.75 -3.06 21.36
N GLU A 242 -15.82 -3.75 20.97
CA GLU A 242 -17.19 -3.61 21.50
C GLU A 242 -17.62 -4.81 22.37
N GLY A 243 -16.81 -5.87 22.48
CA GLY A 243 -17.19 -7.08 23.21
C GLY A 243 -17.43 -6.81 24.70
N GLU A 244 -18.56 -7.27 25.22
CA GLU A 244 -19.04 -6.96 26.58
C GLU A 244 -18.04 -7.35 27.69
N THR A 245 -17.48 -8.56 27.59
CA THR A 245 -16.52 -9.09 28.57
C THR A 245 -15.09 -9.06 28.03
N GLN A 246 -14.11 -8.96 28.93
CA GLN A 246 -12.69 -9.03 28.55
C GLN A 246 -12.37 -10.36 27.84
N GLN A 247 -12.99 -11.47 28.25
CA GLN A 247 -12.85 -12.78 27.61
C GLN A 247 -13.31 -12.79 26.14
N ILE A 248 -14.36 -12.04 25.79
CA ILE A 248 -14.79 -11.87 24.39
C ILE A 248 -13.75 -11.06 23.62
N ARG A 249 -13.24 -9.96 24.21
CA ARG A 249 -12.25 -9.09 23.57
C ARG A 249 -10.92 -9.82 23.32
N ASP A 250 -10.36 -10.45 24.36
CA ASP A 250 -9.12 -11.25 24.28
C ASP A 250 -9.28 -12.44 23.34
N GLY A 251 -10.44 -13.11 23.37
CA GLY A 251 -10.78 -14.18 22.46
C GLY A 251 -10.78 -13.72 21.00
N ALA A 252 -11.44 -12.60 20.70
CA ALA A 252 -11.47 -12.03 19.36
C ALA A 252 -10.08 -11.55 18.88
N ALA A 253 -9.28 -10.96 19.78
CA ALA A 253 -7.89 -10.60 19.51
C ALA A 253 -7.02 -11.82 19.17
N ALA A 254 -7.14 -12.92 19.93
CA ALA A 254 -6.42 -14.16 19.66
C ALA A 254 -6.80 -14.78 18.31
N MET A 255 -8.07 -14.68 17.89
CA MET A 255 -8.55 -15.19 16.59
C MET A 255 -8.01 -14.42 15.36
N MET A 256 -7.30 -13.29 15.53
CA MET A 256 -6.76 -12.48 14.43
C MET A 256 -5.28 -12.75 14.09
N LEU A 257 -4.59 -13.61 14.85
CA LEU A 257 -3.13 -13.81 14.77
C LEU A 257 -2.74 -15.30 14.87
N GLY A 258 -1.46 -15.62 14.61
CA GLY A 258 -0.94 -16.99 14.79
C GLY A 258 -1.44 -17.98 13.73
N TYR A 259 -1.41 -17.58 12.46
CA TYR A 259 -1.68 -18.44 11.30
C TYR A 259 -0.35 -18.76 10.60
N LYS A 260 -0.12 -20.04 10.28
CA LYS A 260 1.05 -20.51 9.52
C LYS A 260 0.81 -20.29 8.03
N GLY A 261 1.85 -20.08 7.23
CA GLY A 261 1.73 -19.78 5.80
C GLY A 261 1.44 -18.32 5.50
N ASP A 262 1.48 -17.42 6.50
CA ASP A 262 1.35 -15.97 6.28
C ASP A 262 2.70 -15.46 5.75
N PRO A 263 2.84 -15.16 4.44
CA PRO A 263 4.14 -14.96 3.81
C PRO A 263 4.89 -13.73 4.36
N LEU A 264 4.15 -12.75 4.91
CA LEU A 264 4.73 -11.60 5.59
C LEU A 264 5.37 -12.00 6.94
N MET A 265 4.80 -12.98 7.64
CA MET A 265 5.39 -13.50 8.87
C MET A 265 6.63 -14.36 8.56
N GLU A 266 6.54 -15.23 7.56
CA GLU A 266 7.64 -16.11 7.16
C GLU A 266 8.87 -15.31 6.68
N MET A 267 8.65 -14.24 5.91
CA MET A 267 9.69 -13.28 5.53
C MET A 267 10.34 -12.59 6.74
N ASN A 268 9.54 -12.13 7.72
CA ASN A 268 10.06 -11.48 8.94
C ASN A 268 10.86 -12.45 9.82
N ILE A 269 10.47 -13.73 9.87
CA ILE A 269 11.24 -14.79 10.56
C ILE A 269 12.57 -15.02 9.86
N ALA A 270 12.59 -15.12 8.53
CA ALA A 270 13.83 -15.26 7.76
C ALA A 270 14.78 -14.06 7.94
N MET A 271 14.25 -12.83 7.96
CA MET A 271 15.02 -11.61 8.26
C MET A 271 15.65 -11.63 9.66
N TYR A 272 14.90 -12.05 10.68
CA TYR A 272 15.40 -12.18 12.04
C TYR A 272 16.48 -13.27 12.15
N HIS A 273 16.28 -14.43 11.54
CA HIS A 273 17.29 -15.49 11.53
C HIS A 273 18.56 -15.10 10.78
N LEU A 274 18.47 -14.31 9.70
CA LEU A 274 19.66 -13.74 9.07
C LEU A 274 20.43 -12.83 10.02
N ALA A 275 19.75 -11.88 10.68
CA ALA A 275 20.38 -10.95 11.63
C ALA A 275 21.09 -11.69 12.78
N GLN A 276 20.40 -12.64 13.42
CA GLN A 276 20.88 -13.41 14.56
C GLN A 276 21.96 -14.44 14.20
N SER A 277 22.06 -14.84 12.92
CA SER A 277 23.12 -15.76 12.48
C SER A 277 24.51 -15.13 12.38
N GLN A 278 24.63 -13.80 12.57
CA GLN A 278 25.89 -13.07 12.63
C GLN A 278 26.08 -12.38 14.01
N PRO A 279 27.33 -12.27 14.51
CA PRO A 279 27.61 -11.64 15.79
C PRO A 279 27.24 -10.15 15.80
N VAL A 280 26.85 -9.61 16.96
CA VAL A 280 26.49 -8.19 17.14
C VAL A 280 27.68 -7.28 16.80
N GLU A 281 28.89 -7.77 17.03
CA GLU A 281 30.16 -7.13 16.68
C GLU A 281 30.26 -6.87 15.17
N LEU A 282 29.72 -7.73 14.30
CA LEU A 282 29.71 -7.48 12.84
C LEU A 282 28.75 -6.34 12.49
N TRP A 283 27.54 -6.35 13.05
CA TRP A 283 26.56 -5.30 12.83
C TRP A 283 27.04 -3.94 13.38
N THR A 284 27.80 -3.97 14.48
CA THR A 284 28.45 -2.78 15.06
C THR A 284 29.65 -2.31 14.23
N GLU A 285 30.43 -3.23 13.64
CA GLU A 285 31.57 -2.88 12.78
C GLU A 285 31.14 -2.16 11.51
N TYR A 286 29.97 -2.52 10.94
CA TYR A 286 29.52 -2.04 9.63
C TYR A 286 28.34 -1.04 9.66
N ASP A 287 27.97 -0.49 10.82
CA ASP A 287 26.74 0.31 10.97
C ASP A 287 26.68 1.58 10.09
N ASP A 288 27.84 2.19 9.80
CA ASP A 288 28.00 3.36 8.92
C ASP A 288 28.48 3.01 7.49
N LYS A 289 28.77 1.74 7.23
CA LYS A 289 29.37 1.23 5.98
C LYS A 289 28.72 -0.08 5.49
N LEU A 290 27.40 -0.14 5.49
CA LEU A 290 26.64 -1.33 5.10
C LEU A 290 26.88 -1.78 3.65
N ASP A 291 27.33 -0.89 2.76
CA ASP A 291 27.75 -1.22 1.40
C ASP A 291 29.03 -2.09 1.38
N ASP A 292 30.04 -1.80 2.22
CA ASP A 292 31.22 -2.65 2.39
C ASP A 292 30.83 -4.08 2.87
N LEU A 293 29.79 -4.17 3.70
CA LEU A 293 29.23 -5.44 4.15
C LEU A 293 28.52 -6.15 3.00
N SER A 294 27.70 -5.45 2.21
CA SER A 294 27.06 -5.98 1.00
C SER A 294 28.10 -6.57 0.04
N ASP A 295 29.18 -5.83 -0.23
CA ASP A 295 30.29 -6.28 -1.08
C ASP A 295 31.03 -7.49 -0.51
N ARG A 296 31.20 -7.57 0.82
CA ARG A 296 31.80 -8.73 1.49
C ARG A 296 30.89 -9.95 1.40
N ILE A 297 29.58 -9.78 1.56
CA ILE A 297 28.60 -10.85 1.42
C ILE A 297 28.60 -11.35 -0.04
N GLN A 298 28.59 -10.44 -1.02
CA GLN A 298 28.62 -10.78 -2.44
C GLN A 298 29.89 -11.55 -2.83
N ARG A 299 31.07 -11.11 -2.36
CA ARG A 299 32.33 -11.85 -2.49
C ARG A 299 32.27 -13.26 -1.90
N ASN A 300 31.56 -13.47 -0.79
CA ASN A 300 31.35 -14.79 -0.19
C ASN A 300 30.33 -15.63 -0.98
N VAL A 301 29.23 -15.02 -1.45
CA VAL A 301 28.19 -15.65 -2.29
C VAL A 301 28.79 -16.23 -3.57
N GLU A 302 29.69 -15.50 -4.22
CA GLU A 302 30.41 -15.90 -5.43
C GLU A 302 31.66 -16.78 -5.17
N GLY A 303 32.03 -17.03 -3.91
CA GLY A 303 33.24 -17.80 -3.57
C GLY A 303 34.57 -17.08 -3.82
N ARG A 304 34.56 -15.77 -4.07
CA ARG A 304 35.73 -14.91 -4.28
C ARG A 304 36.37 -14.36 -2.99
N ALA A 305 35.74 -14.56 -1.83
CA ALA A 305 36.21 -14.02 -0.55
C ALA A 305 37.56 -14.62 -0.09
N SER A 306 38.48 -13.74 0.30
CA SER A 306 39.78 -14.12 0.88
C SER A 306 39.62 -14.73 2.28
N THR A 307 40.64 -15.43 2.80
CA THR A 307 40.55 -16.18 4.06
C THR A 307 40.12 -15.35 5.27
N GLY A 308 40.56 -14.10 5.39
CA GLY A 308 40.15 -13.18 6.48
C GLY A 308 38.81 -12.47 6.23
N ASP A 309 38.31 -12.52 5.00
CA ASP A 309 37.07 -11.87 4.53
C ASP A 309 35.86 -12.82 4.58
N LYS A 310 36.09 -14.11 4.89
CA LYS A 310 35.04 -15.13 4.92
C LYS A 310 33.95 -14.82 5.95
N LEU A 311 32.74 -15.24 5.62
CA LEU A 311 31.57 -15.25 6.49
C LEU A 311 31.13 -16.71 6.76
N PRO A 312 30.40 -16.98 7.87
CA PRO A 312 29.92 -18.32 8.19
C PRO A 312 29.06 -18.92 7.06
N ALA A 313 29.35 -20.18 6.70
CA ALA A 313 28.67 -20.85 5.59
C ALA A 313 27.14 -20.92 5.76
N ALA A 314 26.66 -21.08 7.00
CA ALA A 314 25.22 -21.09 7.31
C ALA A 314 24.52 -19.76 6.95
N PHE A 315 25.17 -18.62 7.22
CA PHE A 315 24.65 -17.31 6.83
C PHE A 315 24.65 -17.14 5.30
N ILE A 316 25.69 -17.59 4.60
CA ILE A 316 25.75 -17.52 3.12
C ILE A 316 24.71 -18.44 2.46
N THR A 317 24.37 -19.58 3.07
CA THR A 317 23.23 -20.42 2.65
C THR A 317 21.91 -19.67 2.88
N GLY A 318 21.62 -19.23 4.11
CA GLY A 318 20.38 -18.52 4.43
C GLY A 318 20.19 -17.23 3.64
N TRP A 319 21.28 -16.53 3.29
CA TRP A 319 21.24 -15.34 2.43
C TRP A 319 20.84 -15.68 1.00
N LYS A 320 21.35 -16.79 0.44
CA LYS A 320 20.96 -17.28 -0.89
C LYS A 320 19.51 -17.75 -0.93
N GLU A 321 19.07 -18.43 0.13
CA GLU A 321 17.66 -18.86 0.31
C GLU A 321 16.74 -17.63 0.42
N PHE A 322 17.05 -16.67 1.29
CA PHE A 322 16.29 -15.43 1.42
C PHE A 322 16.21 -14.63 0.11
N MET A 323 17.32 -14.46 -0.61
CA MET A 323 17.29 -13.74 -1.90
C MET A 323 16.51 -14.50 -2.98
N GLY A 324 16.42 -15.83 -2.91
CA GLY A 324 15.61 -16.66 -3.81
C GLY A 324 14.11 -16.61 -3.52
N ASP A 325 13.72 -16.55 -2.24
CA ASP A 325 12.32 -16.66 -1.80
C ASP A 325 11.67 -15.32 -1.43
N PHE A 326 12.45 -14.30 -1.06
CA PHE A 326 11.99 -12.98 -0.59
C PHE A 326 12.77 -11.79 -1.19
N GLY A 327 13.76 -12.03 -2.06
CA GLY A 327 14.58 -10.98 -2.66
C GLY A 327 13.81 -9.93 -3.49
N TYR A 328 12.55 -10.23 -3.86
CA TYR A 328 11.64 -9.32 -4.58
C TYR A 328 10.98 -8.26 -3.68
N ASP A 329 11.10 -8.36 -2.34
CA ASP A 329 10.64 -7.34 -1.39
C ASP A 329 11.57 -6.11 -1.44
N GLY A 330 11.10 -4.99 -0.87
CA GLY A 330 11.82 -3.72 -0.89
C GLY A 330 11.05 -2.59 -0.23
N THR A 331 11.63 -1.40 -0.26
CA THR A 331 10.92 -0.15 0.09
C THR A 331 9.99 0.23 -1.07
N ASP A 332 8.76 0.65 -0.77
CA ASP A 332 7.70 0.96 -1.77
C ASP A 332 7.52 -0.15 -2.83
N GLN A 333 7.58 -1.41 -2.39
CA GLN A 333 7.60 -2.66 -3.17
C GLN A 333 6.53 -2.86 -4.27
N LEU A 334 5.48 -2.04 -4.30
CA LEU A 334 4.42 -2.06 -5.31
C LEU A 334 4.69 -1.10 -6.48
N PHE A 335 5.81 -0.38 -6.44
CA PHE A 335 6.30 0.46 -7.53
C PHE A 335 7.32 -0.32 -8.36
N MET A 336 7.33 -0.10 -9.67
CA MET A 336 8.30 -0.67 -10.60
C MET A 336 9.61 0.13 -10.60
N SER A 337 9.57 1.41 -10.24
CA SER A 337 10.73 2.30 -10.15
C SER A 337 11.69 2.00 -8.98
N TYR A 338 11.18 1.40 -7.90
CA TYR A 338 11.98 1.17 -6.68
C TYR A 338 12.84 -0.11 -6.73
N PRO A 339 14.07 -0.07 -6.19
CA PRO A 339 14.96 -1.24 -6.14
C PRO A 339 14.47 -2.35 -5.21
N ARG A 340 14.84 -3.60 -5.54
CA ARG A 340 14.54 -4.80 -4.73
C ARG A 340 15.78 -5.30 -3.96
N TYR A 341 15.60 -6.14 -2.95
CA TYR A 341 16.72 -6.69 -2.17
C TYR A 341 17.72 -7.50 -3.00
N HIS A 342 17.29 -8.19 -4.06
CA HIS A 342 18.20 -8.89 -4.97
C HIS A 342 19.00 -7.95 -5.89
N GLU A 343 18.58 -6.69 -6.04
CA GLU A 343 19.24 -5.67 -6.85
C GLU A 343 20.16 -4.78 -6.01
N GLN A 344 19.71 -4.40 -4.81
CA GLN A 344 20.44 -3.54 -3.86
C GLN A 344 20.39 -4.16 -2.46
N PRO A 345 21.26 -5.14 -2.15
CA PRO A 345 21.19 -5.89 -0.89
C PRO A 345 21.44 -5.06 0.37
N VAL A 346 22.07 -3.88 0.24
CA VAL A 346 22.23 -2.92 1.34
C VAL A 346 20.87 -2.52 1.97
N LEU A 347 19.79 -2.49 1.18
CA LEU A 347 18.43 -2.19 1.67
C LEU A 347 17.91 -3.26 2.64
N LEU A 348 18.33 -4.53 2.44
CA LEU A 348 18.04 -5.60 3.40
C LEU A 348 18.89 -5.42 4.67
N LEU A 349 20.18 -5.12 4.54
CA LEU A 349 21.09 -4.90 5.68
C LEU A 349 20.60 -3.75 6.59
N GLN A 350 20.18 -2.64 5.98
CA GLN A 350 19.55 -1.50 6.68
C GLN A 350 18.30 -1.92 7.46
N LYS A 351 17.51 -2.87 6.94
CA LYS A 351 16.31 -3.40 7.63
C LYS A 351 16.71 -4.33 8.77
N ILE A 352 17.56 -5.33 8.52
CA ILE A 352 17.82 -6.44 9.44
C ILE A 352 18.84 -6.17 10.55
N ARG A 353 19.73 -5.16 10.42
CA ARG A 353 20.71 -4.84 11.49
C ARG A 353 20.05 -4.57 12.85
N HIS A 354 18.87 -3.96 12.84
CA HIS A 354 18.08 -3.63 14.04
C HIS A 354 17.42 -4.87 14.68
N SER A 355 17.55 -6.06 14.07
CA SER A 355 17.04 -7.34 14.56
C SER A 355 18.12 -8.26 15.14
N ALA A 356 19.36 -7.79 15.24
CA ALA A 356 20.47 -8.51 15.86
C ALA A 356 20.56 -8.28 17.39
N GLY A 357 21.14 -9.24 18.11
CA GLY A 357 21.36 -9.15 19.56
C GLY A 357 20.18 -9.62 20.42
N THR A 358 20.38 -9.64 21.75
CA THR A 358 19.51 -10.34 22.72
C THR A 358 18.20 -9.64 23.04
N ASP A 359 18.11 -8.34 22.80
CA ASP A 359 17.00 -7.51 23.29
C ASP A 359 15.84 -7.44 22.27
N VAL A 360 16.04 -8.05 21.10
CA VAL A 360 15.07 -8.19 20.02
C VAL A 360 14.14 -9.37 20.30
N LYS A 361 12.84 -9.18 20.08
CA LYS A 361 11.85 -10.25 20.25
C LYS A 361 11.76 -11.11 19.00
N ASP A 362 12.05 -12.39 19.17
CA ASP A 362 11.88 -13.44 18.16
C ASP A 362 10.44 -13.46 17.59
N PRO A 363 10.27 -13.24 16.27
CA PRO A 363 8.96 -13.23 15.61
C PRO A 363 8.35 -14.63 15.45
N GLU A 364 9.16 -15.70 15.37
CA GLU A 364 8.65 -17.07 15.34
C GLU A 364 8.07 -17.43 16.72
N GLN A 365 8.76 -17.13 17.81
CA GLN A 365 8.21 -17.33 19.15
C GLN A 365 6.96 -16.48 19.39
N ALA A 366 6.91 -15.25 18.86
CA ALA A 366 5.70 -14.42 18.91
C ALA A 366 4.53 -15.04 18.11
N MET A 367 4.79 -15.59 16.92
CA MET A 367 3.81 -16.31 16.11
C MET A 367 3.30 -17.58 16.81
N LEU A 368 4.20 -18.39 17.40
CA LEU A 368 3.86 -19.60 18.14
C LEU A 368 2.99 -19.28 19.37
N GLN A 369 3.36 -18.26 20.15
CA GLN A 369 2.53 -17.79 21.27
C GLN A 369 1.16 -17.28 20.80
N ALA A 370 1.07 -16.60 19.66
CA ALA A 370 -0.21 -16.15 19.10
C ALA A 370 -1.08 -17.34 18.67
N ARG A 371 -0.49 -18.36 18.02
CA ARG A 371 -1.17 -19.61 17.65
C ARG A 371 -1.73 -20.31 18.88
N ASP A 372 -0.96 -20.40 19.97
CA ASP A 372 -1.36 -21.16 21.16
C ASP A 372 -2.47 -20.43 21.94
N ARG A 373 -2.44 -19.09 21.98
CA ARG A 373 -3.57 -18.26 22.45
C ARG A 373 -4.81 -18.48 21.59
N ARG A 374 -4.66 -18.50 20.26
CA ARG A 374 -5.76 -18.75 19.30
C ARG A 374 -6.39 -20.12 19.50
N GLN A 375 -5.58 -21.18 19.58
CA GLN A 375 -6.06 -22.55 19.82
C GLN A 375 -6.74 -22.68 21.20
N THR A 376 -6.25 -21.97 22.22
CA THR A 376 -6.91 -21.90 23.53
C THR A 376 -8.30 -21.24 23.43
N ALA A 377 -8.43 -20.12 22.70
CA ALA A 377 -9.71 -19.45 22.47
C ALA A 377 -10.68 -20.33 21.64
N GLN A 378 -10.18 -20.96 20.56
CA GLN A 378 -10.94 -21.92 19.76
C GLN A 378 -11.46 -23.10 20.59
N LYS A 379 -10.63 -23.66 21.48
CA LYS A 379 -11.01 -24.73 22.40
C LYS A 379 -12.07 -24.28 23.41
N ALA A 380 -11.88 -23.12 24.04
CA ALA A 380 -12.86 -22.57 24.99
C ALA A 380 -14.24 -22.35 24.34
N GLN A 381 -14.27 -21.80 23.12
CA GLN A 381 -15.51 -21.62 22.34
C GLN A 381 -16.15 -22.96 21.95
N LEU A 382 -15.34 -23.97 21.60
CA LEU A 382 -15.81 -25.31 21.29
C LEU A 382 -16.36 -26.05 22.52
N ASP A 383 -15.71 -25.94 23.67
CA ASP A 383 -16.13 -26.60 24.91
C ASP A 383 -17.37 -25.93 25.52
N ALA A 384 -17.50 -24.60 25.40
CA ALA A 384 -18.75 -23.89 25.68
C ALA A 384 -19.89 -24.31 24.73
N ALA A 385 -19.61 -24.53 23.44
CA ALA A 385 -20.59 -25.07 22.50
C ALA A 385 -21.02 -26.49 22.87
N LYS A 386 -20.09 -27.36 23.30
CA LYS A 386 -20.40 -28.72 23.80
C LYS A 386 -21.26 -28.70 25.06
N ALA A 387 -20.95 -27.85 26.04
CA ALA A 387 -21.72 -27.73 27.27
C ALA A 387 -23.20 -27.37 27.01
N ASN A 388 -23.44 -26.50 26.02
CA ASN A 388 -24.77 -26.12 25.56
C ASN A 388 -25.39 -27.09 24.53
N ALA A 389 -24.68 -28.12 24.08
CA ALA A 389 -25.09 -28.98 22.96
C ALA A 389 -26.21 -29.99 23.27
N LYS A 390 -26.86 -29.93 24.44
CA LYS A 390 -27.98 -30.83 24.82
C LYS A 390 -29.10 -30.89 23.79
N TRP A 391 -29.25 -29.86 22.95
CA TRP A 391 -30.29 -29.78 21.92
C TRP A 391 -29.77 -29.52 20.49
N TYR A 392 -28.50 -29.14 20.32
CA TYR A 392 -27.98 -28.61 19.04
C TYR A 392 -26.59 -29.15 18.65
N LYS A 393 -26.54 -30.36 18.07
CA LYS A 393 -25.32 -30.93 17.47
C LYS A 393 -24.75 -30.04 16.34
N SER A 394 -25.61 -29.28 15.67
CA SER A 394 -25.24 -28.31 14.62
C SER A 394 -24.28 -27.23 15.12
N THR A 395 -24.46 -26.72 16.34
CA THR A 395 -23.62 -25.63 16.89
C THR A 395 -22.17 -26.07 17.08
N VAL A 396 -21.94 -27.28 17.61
CA VAL A 396 -20.59 -27.85 17.76
C VAL A 396 -19.91 -28.04 16.39
N GLN A 397 -20.66 -28.52 15.40
CA GLN A 397 -20.17 -28.68 14.03
C GLN A 397 -19.90 -27.34 13.34
N ALA A 398 -20.67 -26.29 13.63
CA ALA A 398 -20.42 -24.95 13.12
C ALA A 398 -19.12 -24.35 13.71
N VAL A 399 -18.87 -24.51 15.01
CA VAL A 399 -17.61 -24.04 15.62
C VAL A 399 -16.40 -24.81 15.06
N LEU A 400 -16.50 -26.14 14.89
CA LEU A 400 -15.43 -26.94 14.29
C LEU A 400 -15.10 -26.48 12.87
N LYS A 401 -16.12 -26.39 11.99
CA LYS A 401 -15.95 -25.92 10.61
C LYS A 401 -15.43 -24.49 10.52
N ARG A 402 -15.84 -23.61 11.46
CA ARG A 402 -15.29 -22.25 11.53
C ARG A 402 -13.81 -22.26 11.92
N ASN A 403 -13.39 -23.13 12.85
CA ASN A 403 -11.97 -23.21 13.22
C ASN A 403 -11.13 -23.71 12.04
N GLU A 404 -11.53 -24.83 11.42
CA GLU A 404 -10.95 -25.37 10.18
C GLU A 404 -10.85 -24.29 9.09
N ALA A 405 -11.95 -23.59 8.81
CA ALA A 405 -12.01 -22.51 7.83
C ALA A 405 -11.08 -21.32 8.13
N LEU A 406 -10.78 -21.03 9.40
CA LEU A 406 -9.90 -19.93 9.78
C LEU A 406 -8.42 -20.34 9.69
N ASP A 407 -8.08 -21.52 10.19
CA ASP A 407 -6.72 -22.06 10.13
C ASP A 407 -6.23 -22.24 8.67
N GLU A 408 -7.10 -22.70 7.76
CA GLU A 408 -6.77 -22.94 6.36
C GLU A 408 -6.73 -21.67 5.47
N VAL A 409 -7.25 -20.52 5.93
CA VAL A 409 -7.46 -19.35 5.04
C VAL A 409 -6.96 -18.02 5.60
N MET A 410 -6.94 -17.78 6.92
CA MET A 410 -6.66 -16.44 7.48
C MET A 410 -5.23 -15.94 7.22
N TRP A 411 -4.30 -16.82 6.84
CA TRP A 411 -2.95 -16.46 6.40
C TRP A 411 -2.95 -15.74 5.03
N ILE A 412 -3.94 -16.00 4.16
CA ILE A 412 -3.94 -15.52 2.76
C ILE A 412 -4.09 -14.00 2.64
N ARG A 413 -4.53 -13.32 3.71
CA ARG A 413 -4.75 -11.86 3.78
C ARG A 413 -3.58 -11.01 3.25
N ASN A 414 -2.34 -11.46 3.44
CA ASN A 414 -1.13 -10.75 3.04
C ASN A 414 -0.56 -11.26 1.71
N SER A 415 -1.03 -12.41 1.23
CA SER A 415 -0.51 -13.11 0.05
C SER A 415 -0.68 -12.31 -1.25
N PRO A 416 -1.85 -11.68 -1.56
CA PRO A 416 -2.00 -10.87 -2.77
C PRO A 416 -0.95 -9.78 -2.91
N LYS A 417 -0.65 -9.03 -1.84
CA LYS A 417 0.32 -7.92 -1.88
C LYS A 417 1.73 -8.43 -2.20
N LEU A 418 2.16 -9.51 -1.54
CA LEU A 418 3.51 -10.05 -1.74
C LEU A 418 3.63 -10.77 -3.10
N PHE A 419 2.59 -11.46 -3.56
CA PHE A 419 2.61 -12.05 -4.91
C PHE A 419 2.54 -10.98 -6.02
N GLN A 420 1.83 -9.86 -5.81
CA GLN A 420 1.90 -8.70 -6.70
C GLN A 420 3.32 -8.08 -6.70
N SER A 421 3.98 -7.99 -5.54
CA SER A 421 5.37 -7.53 -5.41
C SER A 421 6.35 -8.44 -6.17
N GLU A 422 6.12 -9.75 -6.16
CA GLU A 422 6.90 -10.75 -6.90
C GLU A 422 6.72 -10.59 -8.42
N ILE A 423 5.47 -10.42 -8.91
CA ILE A 423 5.16 -10.15 -10.32
C ILE A 423 5.82 -8.84 -10.79
N LEU A 424 5.67 -7.75 -10.02
CA LEU A 424 6.23 -6.45 -10.37
C LEU A 424 7.77 -6.47 -10.40
N SER A 425 8.41 -7.26 -9.52
CA SER A 425 9.86 -7.49 -9.61
C SER A 425 10.24 -8.25 -10.89
N ALA A 426 9.44 -9.22 -11.34
CA ALA A 426 9.73 -9.99 -12.56
C ALA A 426 9.57 -9.15 -13.84
N VAL A 427 8.59 -8.23 -13.88
CA VAL A 427 8.46 -7.24 -14.96
C VAL A 427 9.63 -6.25 -14.93
N ARG A 428 9.99 -5.71 -13.74
CA ARG A 428 11.12 -4.80 -13.54
C ARG A 428 12.44 -5.38 -14.08
N THR A 429 12.70 -6.68 -13.91
CA THR A 429 13.90 -7.34 -14.49
C THR A 429 13.99 -7.15 -16.00
N GLY A 430 12.87 -7.21 -16.74
CA GLY A 430 12.85 -6.95 -18.18
C GLY A 430 13.03 -5.46 -18.50
N VAL A 431 12.42 -4.57 -17.71
CA VAL A 431 12.58 -3.12 -17.88
C VAL A 431 14.04 -2.70 -17.73
N LEU A 432 14.78 -3.23 -16.76
CA LEU A 432 16.21 -2.93 -16.56
C LEU A 432 17.09 -3.44 -17.72
N VAL A 433 16.72 -4.55 -18.37
CA VAL A 433 17.37 -5.02 -19.61
C VAL A 433 17.12 -4.05 -20.76
N CYS A 434 15.89 -3.54 -20.91
CA CYS A 434 15.54 -2.54 -21.91
C CYS A 434 16.17 -1.16 -21.65
N GLU A 435 16.27 -0.74 -20.38
CA GLU A 435 17.02 0.46 -19.98
C GLU A 435 18.49 0.35 -20.38
N THR A 436 19.12 -0.79 -20.11
CA THR A 436 20.52 -1.05 -20.51
C THR A 436 20.69 -0.88 -22.02
N GLN A 437 19.80 -1.48 -22.82
CA GLN A 437 19.83 -1.35 -24.29
C GLN A 437 19.63 0.11 -24.77
N LEU A 438 18.76 0.87 -24.12
CA LEU A 438 18.53 2.28 -24.46
C LEU A 438 19.69 3.19 -24.03
N LEU A 439 20.38 2.88 -22.93
CA LEU A 439 21.61 3.58 -22.51
C LEU A 439 22.77 3.28 -23.46
N GLU A 440 22.99 2.00 -23.83
CA GLU A 440 23.98 1.60 -24.83
C GLU A 440 23.71 2.24 -26.21
N ALA A 441 22.45 2.43 -26.57
CA ALA A 441 22.02 3.13 -27.79
C ALA A 441 22.00 4.68 -27.68
N ASN A 442 22.42 5.26 -26.54
CA ASN A 442 22.37 6.70 -26.25
C ASN A 442 20.98 7.34 -26.43
N ARG A 443 19.92 6.58 -26.11
CA ARG A 443 18.50 7.00 -26.15
C ARG A 443 17.97 7.45 -24.78
N LEU A 444 18.62 7.02 -23.71
CA LEU A 444 18.47 7.54 -22.34
C LEU A 444 19.79 8.22 -21.91
N ASP A 445 19.71 9.15 -20.96
CA ASP A 445 20.88 9.86 -20.40
C ASP A 445 21.40 9.26 -19.09
N GLU A 446 20.52 8.74 -18.23
CA GLU A 446 20.86 8.16 -16.92
C GLU A 446 20.00 6.92 -16.62
N ALA A 447 20.50 6.01 -15.78
CA ALA A 447 19.70 4.89 -15.29
C ALA A 447 18.62 5.36 -14.30
N GLY A 448 17.48 4.67 -14.28
CA GLY A 448 16.25 5.11 -13.63
C GLY A 448 15.37 6.03 -14.49
N TYR A 449 15.90 6.63 -15.56
CA TYR A 449 15.10 7.49 -16.45
C TYR A 449 14.03 6.68 -17.22
N VAL A 450 14.23 5.36 -17.40
CA VAL A 450 13.23 4.48 -18.03
C VAL A 450 11.88 4.51 -17.31
N PHE A 451 11.85 4.75 -15.99
CA PHE A 451 10.60 4.73 -15.21
C PHE A 451 9.72 5.98 -15.44
N HIS A 452 10.25 7.03 -16.08
CA HIS A 452 9.47 8.19 -16.56
C HIS A 452 8.80 7.93 -17.92
N LEU A 453 9.01 6.75 -18.52
CA LEU A 453 8.31 6.26 -19.70
C LEU A 453 7.20 5.27 -19.32
N LYS A 454 6.31 4.99 -20.26
CA LYS A 454 5.38 3.85 -20.25
C LYS A 454 6.04 2.60 -20.84
N LEU A 455 5.52 1.41 -20.53
CA LEU A 455 6.03 0.16 -21.12
C LEU A 455 5.99 0.20 -22.66
N SER A 456 4.93 0.78 -23.22
CA SER A 456 4.74 0.96 -24.66
C SER A 456 5.62 2.03 -25.30
N GLU A 457 6.11 3.01 -24.55
CA GLU A 457 7.04 4.04 -25.03
C GLU A 457 8.47 3.52 -25.05
N VAL A 458 8.84 2.65 -24.10
CA VAL A 458 10.13 1.93 -24.11
C VAL A 458 10.21 1.01 -25.34
N ASP A 459 9.14 0.27 -25.66
CA ASP A 459 9.08 -0.56 -26.87
C ASP A 459 9.17 0.27 -28.17
N GLN A 460 8.51 1.43 -28.23
CA GLN A 460 8.66 2.37 -29.36
C GLN A 460 10.09 2.92 -29.44
N GLY A 461 10.70 3.25 -28.29
CA GLY A 461 12.08 3.70 -28.20
C GLY A 461 13.07 2.65 -28.73
N LEU A 462 12.90 1.38 -28.36
CA LEU A 462 13.71 0.27 -28.87
C LEU A 462 13.49 0.01 -30.37
N CYS A 463 12.25 0.09 -30.84
CA CYS A 463 11.90 -0.20 -32.24
C CYS A 463 12.24 0.93 -33.23
N GLY A 464 12.25 2.20 -32.81
CA GLY A 464 12.33 3.35 -33.73
C GLY A 464 13.13 4.54 -33.18
N PRO A 465 14.00 5.17 -34.00
CA PRO A 465 14.75 6.36 -33.60
C PRO A 465 13.90 7.65 -33.57
N GLU A 466 12.76 7.66 -34.25
CA GLU A 466 11.91 8.85 -34.44
C GLU A 466 11.27 9.38 -33.14
N LEU A 467 11.14 8.54 -32.11
CA LEU A 467 10.62 8.95 -30.80
C LEU A 467 11.75 9.45 -29.91
N ASP A 468 11.83 10.77 -29.68
CA ASP A 468 12.73 11.32 -28.68
C ASP A 468 12.19 11.09 -27.26
N LEU A 469 12.77 10.11 -26.58
CA LEU A 469 12.44 9.76 -25.19
C LEU A 469 12.75 10.92 -24.23
N ARG A 470 13.76 11.76 -24.52
CA ARG A 470 14.17 12.87 -23.65
C ARG A 470 13.08 13.94 -23.57
N TYR A 471 12.40 14.20 -24.70
CA TYR A 471 11.23 15.09 -24.75
C TYR A 471 10.05 14.58 -23.90
N LEU A 472 9.85 13.27 -23.81
CA LEU A 472 8.85 12.67 -22.91
C LEU A 472 9.28 12.73 -21.44
N ILE A 473 10.54 12.42 -21.15
CA ILE A 473 11.05 12.29 -19.77
C ILE A 473 11.12 13.63 -19.06
N ALA A 474 11.67 14.68 -19.68
CA ALA A 474 11.95 15.96 -19.02
C ALA A 474 10.75 16.59 -18.26
N PRO A 475 9.52 16.72 -18.82
CA PRO A 475 8.38 17.24 -18.07
C PRO A 475 7.93 16.30 -16.93
N ARG A 476 8.03 14.99 -17.15
CA ARG A 476 7.59 13.94 -16.21
C ARG A 476 8.55 13.77 -15.03
N GLU A 477 9.86 13.94 -15.26
CA GLU A 477 10.89 14.01 -14.23
C GLU A 477 10.67 15.26 -13.34
N ALA A 478 10.48 16.44 -13.96
CA ALA A 478 10.22 17.68 -13.24
C ALA A 478 8.95 17.60 -12.35
N GLN A 479 7.88 16.97 -12.86
CA GLN A 479 6.65 16.68 -12.12
C GLN A 479 6.90 15.76 -10.92
N TYR A 480 7.58 14.63 -11.14
CA TYR A 480 7.96 13.67 -10.10
C TYR A 480 8.84 14.30 -9.02
N LEU A 481 9.89 15.04 -9.39
CA LEU A 481 10.80 15.70 -8.43
C LEU A 481 10.07 16.77 -7.60
N ARG A 482 9.17 17.55 -8.23
CA ARG A 482 8.32 18.53 -7.53
C ARG A 482 7.41 17.86 -6.49
N ALA A 483 6.82 16.72 -6.81
CA ALA A 483 6.00 15.92 -5.89
C ALA A 483 6.85 15.21 -4.81
N LYS A 484 8.05 14.71 -5.15
CA LYS A 484 9.01 14.08 -4.22
C LYS A 484 9.48 15.07 -3.16
N CYS A 485 9.70 16.33 -3.55
CA CYS A 485 10.02 17.46 -2.67
C CYS A 485 8.85 17.93 -1.76
N ALA A 486 7.72 17.22 -1.71
CA ALA A 486 6.64 17.48 -0.78
C ALA A 486 6.71 16.59 0.48
N GLY A 487 7.01 17.22 1.62
CA GLY A 487 7.13 16.56 2.93
C GLY A 487 5.81 16.12 3.60
N MET A 488 4.67 16.27 2.92
CA MET A 488 3.40 15.62 3.28
C MET A 488 2.51 15.53 2.06
N THR A 489 1.76 14.43 1.93
CA THR A 489 0.66 14.31 0.97
C THR A 489 -0.63 14.86 1.57
N PRO A 490 -1.44 15.64 0.84
CA PRO A 490 -2.74 16.09 1.32
C PRO A 490 -3.77 14.94 1.36
N PHE A 491 -4.08 14.45 2.56
CA PHE A 491 -5.11 13.42 2.77
C PHE A 491 -6.52 13.83 2.27
N LEU A 492 -6.88 15.10 2.47
CA LEU A 492 -8.21 15.64 2.19
C LEU A 492 -8.09 17.05 1.63
N VAL A 493 -8.67 17.30 0.45
CA VAL A 493 -8.57 18.58 -0.27
C VAL A 493 -9.91 19.01 -0.86
N ASP A 494 -10.13 20.32 -1.02
CA ASP A 494 -11.29 20.84 -1.76
C ASP A 494 -10.91 21.34 -3.17
N SER A 495 -11.93 21.48 -4.03
CA SER A 495 -11.87 22.01 -5.39
C SER A 495 -11.48 23.50 -5.51
N ARG A 496 -10.93 24.09 -4.45
CA ARG A 496 -10.29 25.41 -4.42
C ARG A 496 -8.92 25.37 -3.72
N CYS A 497 -8.27 24.20 -3.74
CA CYS A 497 -6.91 23.98 -3.25
C CYS A 497 -6.71 24.25 -1.75
N ARG A 498 -7.76 24.07 -0.92
CA ARG A 498 -7.62 24.01 0.54
C ARG A 498 -7.21 22.58 0.94
N ILE A 499 -6.09 22.43 1.64
CA ILE A 499 -5.84 21.24 2.46
C ILE A 499 -6.78 21.30 3.68
N LEU A 500 -7.59 20.27 3.89
CA LEU A 500 -8.32 20.07 5.13
C LEU A 500 -7.45 19.21 6.06
N LYS A 501 -7.42 19.56 7.34
CA LYS A 501 -6.76 18.80 8.41
C LYS A 501 -7.83 18.35 9.42
N PRO A 502 -7.67 17.19 10.08
CA PRO A 502 -8.58 16.78 11.15
C PRO A 502 -8.52 17.77 12.32
N ASP A 503 -9.63 17.91 13.04
CA ASP A 503 -9.68 18.76 14.23
C ASP A 503 -8.75 18.22 15.32
N VAL A 504 -7.88 19.10 15.82
CA VAL A 504 -6.93 18.78 16.88
C VAL A 504 -7.68 18.86 18.22
N LYS A 505 -7.83 17.72 18.91
CA LYS A 505 -8.33 17.68 20.29
C LYS A 505 -7.45 18.54 21.19
N GLU A 506 -8.02 19.13 22.25
CA GLU A 506 -7.27 19.95 23.20
C GLU A 506 -5.98 19.25 23.68
N GLN A 507 -4.85 19.95 23.54
CA GLN A 507 -3.51 19.42 23.83
C GLN A 507 -2.96 20.09 25.08
N GLN A 508 -2.23 19.31 25.89
CA GLN A 508 -1.29 19.88 26.85
C GLN A 508 -0.03 20.34 26.10
N PRO A 509 0.63 21.45 26.48
CA PRO A 509 1.87 21.88 25.86
C PRO A 509 2.92 20.76 25.83
N GLY A 510 3.50 20.49 24.64
CA GLY A 510 4.46 19.41 24.43
C GLY A 510 3.84 18.04 24.09
N MET A 511 2.53 17.85 24.23
CA MET A 511 1.89 16.56 23.91
C MET A 511 1.66 16.39 22.40
N LEU A 512 2.42 15.50 21.77
CA LEU A 512 2.14 15.02 20.42
C LEU A 512 0.93 14.06 20.44
N VAL A 513 -0.01 14.25 19.52
CA VAL A 513 -1.24 13.44 19.40
C VAL A 513 -1.22 12.69 18.07
N GLY A 514 -1.27 11.36 18.13
CA GLY A 514 -1.32 10.46 16.98
C GLY A 514 -2.54 9.52 17.01
N MET A 515 -2.57 8.56 16.08
CA MET A 515 -3.59 7.51 16.07
C MET A 515 -3.20 6.37 17.03
N ALA A 516 -4.16 5.86 17.80
CA ALA A 516 -3.93 4.74 18.72
C ALA A 516 -3.94 3.40 17.96
N ILE A 517 -2.76 2.90 17.59
CA ILE A 517 -2.59 1.65 16.82
C ILE A 517 -2.58 0.41 17.73
N ALA A 518 -1.85 0.45 18.84
CA ALA A 518 -1.71 -0.65 19.79
C ALA A 518 -1.96 -0.18 21.24
N PRO A 519 -2.61 -0.98 22.10
CA PRO A 519 -2.83 -0.61 23.49
C PRO A 519 -1.54 -0.81 24.32
N GLY A 520 -1.09 0.25 24.98
CA GLY A 520 0.06 0.21 25.88
C GLY A 520 0.49 1.61 26.33
N GLN A 521 1.48 1.64 27.22
CA GLN A 521 2.27 2.83 27.54
C GLN A 521 3.74 2.42 27.58
N ALA A 522 4.60 3.27 27.04
CA ALA A 522 6.05 3.15 27.12
C ALA A 522 6.62 4.52 27.52
N LYS A 523 7.84 4.51 28.05
CA LYS A 523 8.65 5.70 28.32
C LYS A 523 10.09 5.41 27.88
N ASP A 524 10.83 6.43 27.51
CA ASP A 524 12.26 6.29 27.25
C ASP A 524 12.99 6.03 28.60
N PRO A 525 13.82 4.98 28.71
CA PRO A 525 14.68 4.79 29.88
C PRO A 525 15.60 5.98 30.21
N GLN A 526 15.94 6.81 29.22
CA GLN A 526 16.79 8.00 29.38
C GLN A 526 16.06 9.18 30.05
N GLU A 527 14.72 9.26 29.99
CA GLU A 527 13.92 10.29 30.70
C GLU A 527 13.77 10.02 32.21
N SER A 528 14.37 8.93 32.72
CA SER A 528 14.24 8.47 34.10
C SER A 528 15.49 8.72 34.98
N LYS A 529 16.31 9.72 34.66
CA LYS A 529 17.52 10.12 35.40
C LYS A 529 17.53 11.60 35.75
#